data_AF-A0A833PBD8-F1
#
_entry.id   AF-A0A833PBD8-F1
#
_cell.length_a   1.000
_cell.length_b   1.000
_cell.length_c   1.000
_cell.angle_alpha   90.00
_cell.angle_beta   90.00
_cell.angle_gamma   90.00
#
_symmetry.space_group_name_H-M   'P 1'
#
loop_
_entity.id
_entity.type
_entity.pdbx_description
1 polymer ?
#
loop_
_entity_poly.entity_id
_entity_poly.type
_entity_poly.pdbx_seq_one_letter_code
_entity_poly.pdbx_strand_id
1 'polypeptide(L)'
;MIISLTRQFLPLHESHEERPFIDPEQIAFVSLLIISFGPLFTALLEDIVFRYTLLQKLFIQPWLWRIVLIMVNSIVFGLIHYHNFDGNLVATISFMSAGLFLNLIYLFTRNIWHVLLIHFLNNALLSVGGILLLKLIQTFT
;
A
#
# COMPACT_ATOMS: atom_id res chain seq x y z
N MET A 1 32.73 -15.38 -50.50
CA MET A 1 34.19 -15.21 -50.33
C MET A 1 34.57 -13.81 -49.84
N ILE A 2 33.97 -12.71 -50.35
CA ILE A 2 34.30 -11.32 -49.95
C ILE A 2 33.87 -10.97 -48.51
N ILE A 3 32.75 -11.52 -48.02
CA ILE A 3 32.24 -11.28 -46.65
C ILE A 3 33.18 -11.81 -45.55
N SER A 4 34.06 -12.77 -45.89
CA SER A 4 35.02 -13.34 -44.94
C SER A 4 36.27 -12.48 -44.77
N LEU A 5 36.66 -11.72 -45.80
CA LEU A 5 37.88 -10.91 -45.79
C LEU A 5 37.68 -9.62 -44.99
N THR A 6 36.45 -9.07 -45.00
CA THR A 6 36.10 -7.85 -44.25
C THR A 6 36.06 -8.05 -42.73
N ARG A 7 35.79 -9.27 -42.25
CA ARG A 7 35.83 -9.58 -40.80
C ARG A 7 37.24 -9.71 -40.23
N GLN A 8 38.26 -9.84 -41.07
CA GLN A 8 39.65 -10.02 -40.65
C GLN A 8 40.38 -8.70 -40.38
N PHE A 9 39.90 -7.58 -40.96
CA PHE A 9 40.50 -6.24 -40.81
C PHE A 9 39.71 -5.30 -39.91
N LEU A 10 38.49 -5.68 -39.51
CA LEU A 10 37.83 -5.05 -38.37
C LEU A 10 38.48 -5.61 -37.12
N PRO A 11 39.14 -4.79 -36.27
CA PRO A 11 39.36 -5.23 -34.90
C PRO A 11 37.96 -5.59 -34.40
N LEU A 12 37.75 -6.87 -34.09
CA LEU A 12 36.67 -7.27 -33.22
C LEU A 12 36.98 -6.51 -31.95
N HIS A 13 36.42 -5.31 -31.81
CA HIS A 13 36.21 -4.73 -30.51
C HIS A 13 35.43 -5.83 -29.82
N GLU A 14 36.11 -6.62 -29.00
CA GLU A 14 35.46 -7.52 -28.08
C GLU A 14 34.46 -6.59 -27.41
N SER A 15 33.18 -6.76 -27.74
CA SER A 15 32.13 -6.15 -26.98
C SER A 15 32.27 -6.83 -25.63
N HIS A 16 33.12 -6.26 -24.78
CA HIS A 16 33.05 -6.47 -23.36
C HIS A 16 31.60 -6.12 -23.07
N GLU A 17 30.76 -7.14 -22.93
CA GLU A 17 29.44 -6.97 -22.37
C GLU A 17 29.70 -6.24 -21.06
N GLU A 18 29.43 -4.93 -21.05
CA GLU A 18 29.50 -4.12 -19.84
C GLU A 18 28.48 -4.77 -18.90
N ARG A 19 28.97 -5.62 -18.00
CA ARG A 19 28.13 -6.20 -16.97
C ARG A 19 27.49 -5.01 -16.27
N PRO A 20 26.15 -4.98 -16.13
CA PRO A 20 25.49 -3.85 -15.50
C PRO A 20 26.13 -3.63 -14.13
N PHE A 21 26.56 -2.39 -13.88
CA PHE A 21 27.25 -1.99 -12.65
C PHE A 21 26.42 -2.29 -11.39
N ILE A 22 25.10 -2.39 -11.54
CA ILE A 22 24.14 -2.76 -10.50
C ILE A 22 23.28 -3.92 -11.01
N ASP A 23 23.13 -4.94 -10.18
CA ASP A 23 22.27 -6.10 -10.46
C ASP A 23 20.80 -5.65 -10.64
N PRO A 24 20.15 -5.95 -11.78
CA PRO A 24 18.74 -5.66 -12.00
C PRO A 24 17.80 -6.17 -10.90
N GLU A 25 18.09 -7.32 -10.28
CA GLU A 25 17.27 -7.85 -9.18
C GLU A 25 17.31 -6.92 -7.96
N GLN A 26 18.48 -6.36 -7.69
CA GLN A 26 18.69 -5.45 -6.57
C GLN A 26 17.95 -4.13 -6.78
N ILE A 27 17.94 -3.61 -8.02
CA ILE A 27 17.15 -2.44 -8.40
C ILE A 27 15.66 -2.71 -8.21
N ALA A 28 15.17 -3.86 -8.67
CA ALA A 28 13.77 -4.23 -8.55
C ALA A 28 13.34 -4.35 -7.08
N PHE A 29 14.14 -5.02 -6.24
CA PHE A 29 13.87 -5.15 -4.82
C PHE A 29 13.83 -3.78 -4.13
N VAL A 30 14.84 -2.92 -4.33
CA VAL A 30 14.88 -1.59 -3.71
C VAL A 30 13.70 -0.74 -4.16
N SER A 31 13.33 -0.80 -5.44
CA SER A 31 12.17 -0.08 -5.97
C SER A 31 10.86 -0.53 -5.31
N LEU A 32 10.65 -1.85 -5.19
CA LEU A 32 9.48 -2.42 -4.51
C LEU A 32 9.46 -2.05 -3.02
N LEU A 33 10.62 -2.07 -2.36
CA LEU A 33 10.74 -1.67 -0.96
C LEU A 33 10.35 -0.21 -0.78
N ILE A 34 10.82 0.71 -1.63
CA ILE A 34 10.44 2.13 -1.57
C ILE A 34 8.94 2.30 -1.79
N ILE A 35 8.37 1.65 -2.81
CA ILE A 35 6.93 1.72 -3.12
C ILE A 35 6.08 1.18 -1.96
N SER A 36 6.58 0.15 -1.25
CA SER A 36 5.87 -0.45 -0.12
C SER A 36 5.66 0.48 1.08
N PHE A 37 6.37 1.60 1.17
CA PHE A 37 6.10 2.61 2.20
C PHE A 37 4.87 3.47 1.89
N GLY A 38 4.41 3.53 0.62
CA GLY A 38 3.25 4.33 0.20
C GLY A 38 1.99 4.10 1.06
N PRO A 39 1.52 2.84 1.21
CA PRO A 39 0.36 2.51 2.03
C PRO A 39 0.42 2.97 3.49
N LEU A 40 1.63 3.13 4.06
CA LEU A 40 1.81 3.64 5.41
C LEU A 40 1.43 5.12 5.51
N PHE A 41 1.90 5.94 4.55
CA PHE A 41 1.55 7.35 4.49
C PHE A 41 0.07 7.54 4.16
N THR A 42 -0.48 6.71 3.27
CA THR A 42 -1.91 6.73 2.95
C THR A 42 -2.77 6.45 4.19
N ALA A 43 -2.42 5.44 5.01
CA ALA A 43 -3.14 5.15 6.25
C ALA A 43 -3.17 6.34 7.22
N LEU A 44 -2.03 7.03 7.38
CA LEU A 44 -1.95 8.23 8.23
C LEU A 44 -2.88 9.34 7.73
N LEU A 45 -2.89 9.59 6.41
CA LEU A 45 -3.75 10.61 5.80
C LEU A 45 -5.23 10.24 5.91
N GLU A 46 -5.58 8.99 5.64
CA GLU A 46 -6.94 8.48 5.76
C GLU A 46 -7.48 8.66 7.17
N ASP A 47 -6.71 8.27 8.20
CA ASP A 47 -7.19 8.38 9.57
C ASP A 47 -7.36 9.84 10.01
N ILE A 48 -6.47 10.74 9.59
CA ILE A 48 -6.63 12.18 9.84
C ILE A 48 -7.90 12.69 9.15
N VAL A 49 -8.12 12.37 7.88
CA VAL A 49 -9.31 12.83 7.15
C VAL A 49 -10.58 12.23 7.75
N PHE A 50 -10.69 10.91 7.83
CA PHE A 50 -11.92 10.23 8.23
C PHE A 50 -12.23 10.32 9.74
N ARG A 51 -11.23 10.53 10.61
CA ARG A 51 -11.47 10.67 12.08
C ARG A 51 -11.51 12.12 12.53
N TYR A 52 -10.58 12.95 12.08
CA TYR A 52 -10.50 14.34 12.52
C TYR A 52 -11.60 15.20 11.88
N THR A 53 -11.84 15.06 10.57
CA THR A 53 -12.80 15.96 9.89
C THR A 53 -14.25 15.52 10.06
N LEU A 54 -14.50 14.21 10.09
CA LEU A 54 -15.85 13.61 10.08
C LEU A 54 -16.33 13.21 11.49
N LEU A 55 -15.48 12.61 12.32
CA LEU A 55 -15.87 12.06 13.63
C LEU A 55 -15.59 12.99 14.82
N GLN A 56 -14.66 13.93 14.72
CA GLN A 56 -14.44 14.89 15.80
C GLN A 56 -15.62 15.84 15.98
N LYS A 57 -16.40 16.07 14.90
CA LYS A 57 -17.66 16.81 14.95
C LYS A 57 -18.84 15.99 15.47
N LEU A 58 -18.71 14.67 15.70
CA LEU A 58 -19.82 13.77 16.08
C LEU A 58 -20.38 13.96 17.49
N PHE A 59 -19.90 14.94 18.25
CA PHE A 59 -20.48 15.29 19.55
C PHE A 59 -21.84 16.02 19.42
N ILE A 60 -22.44 16.05 18.22
CA ILE A 60 -23.80 16.51 17.97
C ILE A 60 -24.78 15.56 18.66
N GLN A 61 -25.70 16.14 19.43
CA GLN A 61 -26.92 15.46 19.91
C GLN A 61 -27.97 15.54 18.80
N PRO A 62 -28.83 14.53 18.60
CA PRO A 62 -29.01 13.27 19.35
C PRO A 62 -28.13 12.07 18.92
N TRP A 63 -28.06 11.04 19.80
CA TRP A 63 -27.26 9.82 19.63
C TRP A 63 -27.52 9.04 18.32
N LEU A 64 -28.73 9.08 17.78
CA LEU A 64 -29.09 8.41 16.53
C LEU A 64 -28.24 8.91 15.35
N TRP A 65 -27.96 10.21 15.30
CA TRP A 65 -27.10 10.78 14.26
C TRP A 65 -25.67 10.28 14.33
N ARG A 66 -25.20 9.89 15.53
CA ARG A 66 -23.87 9.30 15.67
C ARG A 66 -23.79 7.98 14.93
N ILE A 67 -24.78 7.10 15.12
CA ILE A 67 -24.83 5.80 14.45
C ILE A 67 -24.90 5.98 12.94
N VAL A 68 -25.77 6.87 12.45
CA VAL A 68 -25.90 7.15 11.01
C VAL A 68 -24.58 7.61 10.43
N LEU A 69 -23.90 8.55 11.08
CA LEU A 69 -22.63 9.07 10.58
C LEU A 69 -21.51 8.03 10.62
N ILE A 70 -21.45 7.17 11.65
CA ILE A 70 -20.48 6.06 11.71
C ILE A 70 -20.68 5.09 10.54
N MET A 71 -21.94 4.74 10.24
CA MET A 71 -22.29 3.84 9.13
C MET A 71 -21.94 4.47 7.79
N VAL A 72 -22.32 5.73 7.58
CA VAL A 72 -21.97 6.47 6.34
C VAL A 72 -20.46 6.59 6.20
N ASN A 73 -19.73 6.91 7.28
CA ASN A 73 -18.28 7.02 7.26
C ASN A 73 -17.60 5.70 6.87
N SER A 74 -18.09 4.58 7.42
CA SER A 74 -17.63 3.23 7.07
C SER A 74 -17.91 2.88 5.59
N ILE A 75 -19.11 3.20 5.09
CA ILE A 75 -19.49 2.93 3.70
C ILE A 75 -18.63 3.77 2.76
N VAL A 76 -18.47 5.07 3.00
CA VAL A 76 -17.63 5.95 2.18
C VAL A 76 -16.18 5.46 2.18
N PHE A 77 -15.66 5.07 3.34
CA PHE A 77 -14.31 4.50 3.46
C PHE A 77 -14.13 3.24 2.60
N GLY A 78 -15.11 2.34 2.55
CA GLY A 78 -15.04 1.20 1.65
C GLY A 78 -15.22 1.58 0.18
N LEU A 79 -16.14 2.50 -0.15
CA LEU A 79 -16.41 2.89 -1.53
C LEU A 79 -15.22 3.56 -2.23
N ILE A 80 -14.39 4.33 -1.52
CA ILE A 80 -13.15 4.87 -2.12
C ILE A 80 -12.17 3.76 -2.54
N HIS A 81 -12.30 2.56 -1.97
CA HIS A 81 -11.51 1.38 -2.32
C HIS A 81 -12.17 0.50 -3.39
N TYR A 82 -13.35 0.85 -3.91
CA TYR A 82 -14.09 0.02 -4.88
C TYR A 82 -13.27 -0.28 -6.14
N HIS A 83 -12.58 0.73 -6.65
CA HIS A 83 -11.74 0.59 -7.85
C HIS A 83 -10.41 -0.13 -7.58
N ASN A 84 -10.02 -0.30 -6.31
CA ASN A 84 -8.79 -1.05 -5.96
C ASN A 84 -8.96 -2.56 -6.21
N PHE A 85 -10.20 -3.03 -6.40
CA PHE A 85 -10.54 -4.44 -6.58
C PHE A 85 -11.30 -4.69 -7.88
N ASP A 86 -11.05 -3.88 -8.92
CA ASP A 86 -11.73 -4.01 -10.22
C ASP A 86 -13.27 -3.99 -10.11
N GLY A 87 -13.80 -3.28 -9.12
CA GLY A 87 -15.23 -3.21 -8.84
C GLY A 87 -15.82 -4.41 -8.09
N ASN A 88 -14.99 -5.24 -7.46
CA ASN A 88 -15.45 -6.35 -6.63
C ASN A 88 -16.11 -5.84 -5.34
N LEU A 89 -17.44 -6.01 -5.26
CA LEU A 89 -18.24 -5.60 -4.11
C LEU A 89 -17.87 -6.34 -2.82
N VAL A 90 -17.53 -7.64 -2.90
CA VAL A 90 -17.20 -8.44 -1.72
C VAL A 90 -15.92 -7.92 -1.07
N ALA A 91 -14.89 -7.63 -1.86
CA ALA A 91 -13.66 -7.02 -1.37
C ALA A 91 -13.93 -5.62 -0.78
N THR A 92 -14.77 -4.82 -1.45
CA THR A 92 -15.16 -3.48 -0.98
C THR A 92 -15.87 -3.54 0.39
N ILE A 93 -16.76 -4.51 0.60
CA ILE A 93 -17.47 -4.71 1.88
C ILE A 93 -16.50 -5.03 3.03
N SER A 94 -15.42 -5.75 2.76
CA SER A 94 -14.36 -5.99 3.76
C SER A 94 -13.73 -4.68 4.23
N PHE A 95 -13.51 -3.72 3.33
CA PHE A 95 -12.99 -2.39 3.67
C PHE A 95 -14.03 -1.54 4.40
N MET A 96 -15.32 -1.64 4.04
CA MET A 96 -16.38 -1.00 4.83
C MET A 96 -16.37 -1.52 6.26
N SER A 97 -16.22 -2.83 6.44
CA SER A 97 -16.17 -3.49 7.76
C SER A 97 -14.93 -3.05 8.55
N ALA A 98 -13.76 -2.96 7.91
CA ALA A 98 -12.55 -2.42 8.52
C ALA A 98 -12.72 -0.95 8.96
N GLY A 99 -13.32 -0.12 8.08
CA GLY A 99 -13.65 1.27 8.40
C GLY A 99 -14.60 1.38 9.60
N LEU A 100 -15.60 0.50 9.69
CA LEU A 100 -16.52 0.43 10.83
C LEU A 100 -15.77 0.05 12.12
N PHE A 101 -14.93 -0.98 12.06
CA PHE A 101 -14.13 -1.41 13.20
C PHE A 101 -13.26 -0.27 13.74
N LEU A 102 -12.55 0.44 12.87
CA LEU A 102 -11.73 1.59 13.25
C LEU A 102 -12.57 2.77 13.79
N ASN A 103 -13.80 2.96 13.29
CA ASN A 103 -14.73 3.95 13.86
C ASN A 103 -15.12 3.58 15.30
N LEU A 104 -15.42 2.31 15.57
CA LEU A 104 -15.79 1.83 16.90
C LEU A 104 -14.64 1.96 17.90
N ILE A 105 -13.42 1.61 17.49
CA ILE A 105 -12.22 1.81 18.31
C ILE A 105 -12.03 3.29 18.66
N TYR A 106 -12.22 4.19 17.69
CA TYR A 106 -12.15 5.62 17.95
C TYR A 106 -13.18 6.09 18.98
N LEU A 107 -14.44 5.63 18.88
CA LEU A 107 -15.49 6.01 19.84
C LEU A 107 -15.21 5.52 21.24
N PHE A 108 -14.69 4.29 21.36
CA PHE A 108 -14.37 3.67 22.62
C PHE A 108 -13.17 4.33 23.31
N THR A 109 -12.09 4.57 22.55
CA THR A 109 -10.84 5.11 23.10
C THR A 109 -10.81 6.63 23.17
N ARG A 110 -11.62 7.31 22.34
CA ARG A 110 -11.57 8.75 22.08
C ARG A 110 -10.16 9.26 21.75
N ASN A 111 -9.33 8.39 21.17
CA ASN A 111 -7.93 8.65 20.93
C ASN A 111 -7.52 8.11 19.55
N ILE A 112 -7.08 9.01 18.69
CA ILE A 112 -6.69 8.69 17.31
C ILE A 112 -5.46 7.78 17.24
N TRP A 113 -4.56 7.82 18.23
CA TRP A 113 -3.33 7.03 18.22
C TRP A 113 -3.58 5.53 18.18
N HIS A 114 -4.68 5.05 18.78
CA HIS A 114 -5.04 3.63 18.73
C HIS A 114 -5.44 3.21 17.32
N VAL A 115 -6.27 4.01 16.67
CA VAL A 115 -6.72 3.79 15.29
C VAL A 115 -5.53 3.84 14.35
N LEU A 116 -4.72 4.89 14.48
CA LEU A 116 -3.52 5.12 13.68
C LEU A 116 -2.57 3.94 13.78
N LEU A 117 -2.30 3.44 14.99
CA LEU A 117 -1.39 2.32 15.19
C LEU A 117 -1.93 1.03 14.58
N ILE A 118 -3.21 0.71 14.77
CA ILE A 118 -3.84 -0.49 14.21
C ILE A 118 -3.76 -0.46 12.68
N HIS A 119 -4.16 0.67 12.09
CA HIS A 119 -4.21 0.81 10.64
C HIS A 119 -2.80 0.84 10.02
N PHE A 120 -1.88 1.59 10.63
CA PHE A 120 -0.48 1.63 10.22
C PHE A 120 0.17 0.25 10.28
N LEU A 121 -0.04 -0.51 11.35
CA LEU A 121 0.52 -1.87 11.48
C LEU A 121 -0.06 -2.85 10.47
N ASN A 122 -1.37 -2.78 10.21
CA ASN A 122 -2.01 -3.58 9.16
C ASN A 122 -1.35 -3.31 7.80
N ASN A 123 -1.18 -2.04 7.44
CA ASN A 123 -0.56 -1.68 6.17
C ASN A 123 0.93 -2.02 6.14
N ALA A 124 1.65 -1.83 7.25
CA ALA A 124 3.06 -2.23 7.38
C ALA A 124 3.27 -3.71 7.12
N LEU A 125 2.41 -4.55 7.70
CA LEU A 125 2.49 -5.99 7.55
C LEU A 125 2.18 -6.42 6.11
N LEU A 126 1.12 -5.88 5.51
CA LEU A 126 0.71 -6.25 4.15
C LEU A 126 1.63 -5.72 3.05
N SER A 127 2.26 -4.56 3.26
CA SER A 127 3.15 -3.93 2.28
C SER A 127 4.62 -4.27 2.53
N VAL A 128 5.29 -3.54 3.44
CA VAL A 128 6.71 -3.72 3.76
C VAL A 128 6.98 -5.15 4.22
N GLY A 129 6.15 -5.70 5.10
CA GLY A 129 6.26 -7.09 5.57
C GLY A 129 6.15 -8.11 4.44
N GLY A 130 5.24 -7.88 3.47
CA GLY A 130 5.11 -8.69 2.27
C GLY A 130 6.39 -8.68 1.41
N ILE A 131 6.98 -7.51 1.17
CA ILE A 131 8.24 -7.40 0.41
C ILE A 131 9.42 -8.06 1.12
N LEU A 132 9.53 -7.89 2.44
CA LEU A 132 10.58 -8.55 3.23
C LEU A 132 10.43 -10.07 3.23
N LEU A 133 9.20 -10.57 3.35
CA LEU A 133 8.90 -12.00 3.26
C LEU A 133 9.27 -12.56 1.88
N LEU A 134 8.94 -11.84 0.80
CA LEU A 134 9.33 -12.24 -0.55
C LEU A 134 10.85 -12.36 -0.69
N LYS A 135 11.62 -11.38 -0.19
CA LYS A 135 13.09 -11.44 -0.24
C LYS A 135 13.65 -12.59 0.60
N LEU A 136 13.03 -12.86 1.74
CA LEU A 136 13.39 -13.99 2.60
C LEU A 136 13.19 -15.31 1.84
N ILE A 137 12.03 -15.51 1.21
CA ILE A 137 11.74 -16.72 0.42
C ILE A 137 12.73 -16.86 -0.74
N GLN A 138 12.98 -15.78 -1.50
CA GLN A 138 13.96 -15.78 -2.59
C GLN A 138 15.37 -16.17 -2.14
N THR A 139 15.75 -15.88 -0.89
CA THR A 139 17.06 -16.28 -0.36
C THR A 139 17.17 -17.80 -0.15
N PHE A 140 16.05 -18.50 -0.03
CA PHE A 140 15.98 -19.94 0.21
C PHE A 140 15.59 -20.77 -1.04
N THR A 141 15.27 -20.13 -2.16
CA THR A 141 14.87 -20.81 -3.41
C THR A 141 15.94 -20.65 -4.47
#